data_AF-A0A6C0CM31-F1
#
_entry.id   AF-A0A6C0CM31-F1
#
_cell.length_a   1.000
_cell.length_b   1.000
_cell.length_c   1.000
_cell.angle_alpha   90.00
_cell.angle_beta   90.00
_cell.angle_gamma   90.00
#
_symmetry.space_group_name_H-M   'P 1'
#
loop_
_entity.id
_entity.type
_entity.pdbx_description
1 polymer ?
#
loop_
_entity_poly.entity_id
_entity_poly.type
_entity_poly.pdbx_seq_one_letter_code
_entity_poly.pdbx_strand_id
1 'polypeptide(L)'
;MGYEIEMSLDLRKHKSVTKIIDDTQDLAEYYECERYYQFSECEGEIRRLKRKAQVMVFCFDDNKFENMSNFLKDVIAKYKKRLYIESIYDINRHSLIYASPYYMSIMEREQKDDYKERRTNRSFSETDYFILREILKKNY
;
A
#
# COMPACT_ATOMS: atom_id res chain seq x y z
N MET A 1 -9.27 -13.71 1.31
CA MET A 1 -8.18 -12.75 1.04
C MET A 1 -7.99 -12.54 -0.47
N GLY A 2 -8.52 -11.45 -1.01
CA GLY A 2 -8.36 -11.04 -2.41
C GLY A 2 -7.26 -10.02 -2.63
N TYR A 3 -7.19 -8.99 -1.79
CA TYR A 3 -6.24 -7.89 -1.92
C TYR A 3 -5.45 -7.66 -0.64
N GLU A 4 -4.15 -7.41 -0.80
CA GLU A 4 -3.25 -6.98 0.26
C GLU A 4 -2.72 -5.57 -0.05
N ILE A 5 -2.84 -4.67 0.91
CA ILE A 5 -2.40 -3.28 0.79
C ILE A 5 -1.37 -3.02 1.87
N GLU A 6 -0.15 -2.69 1.45
CA GLU A 6 0.90 -2.25 2.36
C GLU A 6 0.98 -0.73 2.38
N MET A 7 1.00 -0.16 3.57
CA MET A 7 1.18 1.26 3.80
C MET A 7 2.29 1.53 4.80
N SER A 8 2.98 2.65 4.64
CA SER A 8 4.03 3.10 5.55
C SER A 8 3.80 4.51 6.07
N LEU A 9 4.23 4.73 7.31
CA LEU A 9 4.24 6.02 7.99
C LEU A 9 5.65 6.32 8.49
N ASP A 10 6.28 7.39 7.98
CA ASP A 10 7.64 7.79 8.39
C ASP A 10 7.61 8.40 9.80
N LEU A 11 8.13 7.64 10.76
CA LEU A 11 8.12 7.97 12.19
C LEU A 11 8.99 9.18 12.52
N ARG A 12 9.89 9.60 11.62
CA ARG A 12 10.76 10.76 11.83
C ARG A 12 10.05 12.08 11.50
N LYS A 13 8.97 12.04 10.72
CA LYS A 13 8.32 13.23 10.15
C LYS A 13 7.08 13.68 10.91
N HIS A 14 6.53 12.85 11.78
CA HIS A 14 5.24 13.08 12.39
C HIS A 14 5.27 12.90 13.91
N LYS A 15 4.65 13.83 14.64
CA LYS A 15 4.53 13.77 16.11
C LYS A 15 3.33 12.93 16.57
N SER A 16 2.26 12.92 15.79
CA SER A 16 0.98 12.26 16.12
C SER A 16 0.85 10.90 15.42
N VAL A 17 1.86 10.05 15.55
CA VAL A 17 1.94 8.75 14.86
C VAL A 17 0.82 7.81 15.30
N THR A 18 0.65 7.63 16.62
CA THR A 18 -0.34 6.71 17.19
C THR A 18 -1.74 7.02 16.70
N LYS A 19 -2.16 8.28 16.78
CA LYS A 19 -3.47 8.71 16.26
C LYS A 19 -3.67 8.40 14.77
N ILE A 20 -2.63 8.54 13.94
CA ILE A 20 -2.75 8.22 12.52
C ILE A 20 -2.95 6.71 12.34
N ILE A 21 -2.24 5.89 13.11
CA ILE A 21 -2.37 4.43 13.06
C ILE A 21 -3.76 4.01 13.51
N ASP A 22 -4.19 4.45 14.70
CA ASP A 22 -5.47 4.10 15.29
C ASP A 22 -6.62 4.51 14.35
N ASP A 23 -6.65 5.77 13.91
CA ASP A 23 -7.69 6.25 13.00
C ASP A 23 -7.68 5.49 11.64
N THR A 24 -6.54 4.96 11.19
CA THR A 24 -6.44 4.18 9.94
C THR A 24 -6.95 2.76 10.15
N GLN A 25 -6.70 2.17 11.32
CA GLN A 25 -7.27 0.88 11.73
C GLN A 25 -8.79 0.99 11.86
N ASP A 26 -9.29 2.03 12.53
CA ASP A 26 -10.73 2.31 12.64
C ASP A 26 -11.40 2.42 11.27
N LEU A 27 -10.73 3.08 10.30
CA LEU A 27 -11.21 3.15 8.92
C LEU A 27 -11.21 1.78 8.24
N ALA A 28 -10.17 0.97 8.44
CA ALA A 28 -10.10 -0.37 7.87
C ALA A 28 -11.22 -1.27 8.42
N GLU A 29 -11.48 -1.20 9.73
CA GLU A 29 -12.58 -1.92 10.38
C GLU A 29 -13.95 -1.43 9.89
N TYR A 30 -14.13 -0.11 9.76
CA TYR A 30 -15.36 0.48 9.20
C TYR A 30 -15.67 -0.03 7.79
N TYR A 31 -14.63 -0.21 6.97
CA TYR A 31 -14.74 -0.80 5.64
C TYR A 31 -14.67 -2.34 5.64
N GLU A 32 -14.78 -2.97 6.80
CA GLU A 32 -14.84 -4.42 6.98
C GLU A 32 -13.64 -5.19 6.40
N CYS A 33 -12.44 -4.65 6.60
CA CYS A 33 -11.16 -5.34 6.36
C CYS A 33 -11.16 -6.71 7.06
N GLU A 34 -10.65 -7.75 6.39
CA GLU A 34 -10.63 -9.11 6.94
C GLU A 34 -9.61 -9.22 8.07
N ARG A 35 -8.39 -8.72 7.83
CA ARG A 35 -7.26 -8.77 8.76
C ARG A 35 -6.33 -7.61 8.50
N TYR A 36 -5.65 -7.16 9.55
CA TYR A 36 -4.56 -6.21 9.39
C TYR A 36 -3.38 -6.57 10.30
N TYR A 37 -2.19 -6.16 9.86
CA TYR A 37 -0.93 -6.37 10.57
C TYR A 37 -0.20 -5.06 10.71
N GLN A 38 0.57 -4.93 11.79
CA GLN A 38 1.35 -3.75 12.07
C GLN A 38 2.75 -4.16 12.54
N PHE A 39 3.79 -3.62 11.92
CA PHE A 39 5.18 -3.86 12.32
C PHE A 39 6.09 -2.66 12.06
N SER A 40 7.12 -2.52 12.89
CA SER A 40 8.10 -1.43 12.77
C SER A 40 9.25 -1.83 11.86
N GLU A 41 9.60 -0.96 10.93
CA GLU A 41 10.72 -1.11 10.01
C GLU A 41 11.80 -0.08 10.35
N CYS A 42 13.05 -0.54 10.54
CA CYS A 42 14.22 0.32 10.72
C CYS A 42 15.30 -0.10 9.74
N GLU A 43 15.75 0.85 8.92
CA GLU A 43 16.81 0.65 7.94
C GLU A 43 17.93 1.68 8.14
N GLY A 44 19.18 1.19 8.18
CA GLY A 44 20.38 2.00 8.32
C GLY A 44 21.09 1.80 9.67
N GLU A 45 22.27 2.40 9.79
CA GLU A 45 23.06 2.35 11.02
C GLU A 45 22.43 3.24 12.10
N ILE A 46 22.67 2.90 13.38
CA ILE A 46 22.10 3.58 14.57
C ILE A 46 22.26 5.11 14.51
N ARG A 47 23.36 5.62 13.93
CA ARG A 47 23.65 7.06 13.81
C ARG A 47 23.15 7.71 12.51
N ARG A 48 22.73 6.92 11.52
CA ARG A 48 22.28 7.36 10.19
C ARG A 48 21.10 6.51 9.72
N LEU A 49 20.00 6.54 10.48
CA LEU A 49 18.75 5.87 10.11
C LEU A 49 18.25 6.44 8.77
N LYS A 50 18.34 5.62 7.71
CA LYS A 50 17.85 5.96 6.37
C LYS A 50 16.34 5.91 6.31
N ARG A 51 15.73 4.96 7.03
CA ARG A 51 14.29 4.81 7.17
C ARG A 51 13.93 4.34 8.57
N LYS A 52 12.89 4.95 9.14
CA LYS A 52 12.23 4.47 10.35
C LYS A 52 10.74 4.64 10.12
N ALA A 53 10.05 3.54 9.85
CA ALA A 53 8.66 3.55 9.43
C ALA A 53 7.83 2.60 10.29
N GLN A 54 6.57 2.96 10.49
CA GLN A 54 5.55 2.01 10.87
C GLN A 54 4.92 1.50 9.59
N VAL A 55 4.95 0.19 9.39
CA VAL A 55 4.26 -0.48 8.28
C VAL A 55 2.95 -1.05 8.80
N MET A 56 1.91 -0.90 7.99
CA MET A 56 0.58 -1.46 8.19
C MET A 56 0.16 -2.20 6.93
N VAL A 57 -0.31 -3.44 7.10
CA VAL A 57 -0.79 -4.28 6.01
C VAL A 57 -2.27 -4.52 6.24
N PHE A 58 -3.10 -4.27 5.22
CA PHE A 58 -4.55 -4.47 5.28
C PHE A 58 -4.97 -5.49 4.22
N CYS A 59 -5.73 -6.50 4.64
CA CYS A 59 -6.18 -7.59 3.79
C CYS A 59 -7.70 -7.50 3.59
N PHE A 60 -8.14 -7.33 2.35
CA PHE A 60 -9.55 -7.34 1.97
C PHE A 60 -9.87 -8.61 1.19
N ASP A 61 -11.08 -9.13 1.38
CA ASP A 61 -11.58 -10.23 0.56
C ASP A 61 -11.92 -9.74 -0.86
N ASP A 62 -11.91 -10.63 -1.84
CA ASP A 62 -12.12 -10.27 -3.26
C ASP A 62 -13.54 -9.74 -3.52
N ASN A 63 -14.53 -10.27 -2.82
CA ASN A 63 -15.91 -9.78 -2.82
C ASN A 63 -16.08 -8.37 -2.19
N LYS A 64 -15.05 -7.84 -1.50
CA LYS A 64 -15.06 -6.51 -0.85
C LYS A 64 -14.26 -5.46 -1.61
N PHE A 65 -14.13 -5.60 -2.92
CA PHE A 65 -13.40 -4.64 -3.76
C PHE A 65 -13.87 -3.19 -3.60
N GLU A 66 -15.18 -2.96 -3.49
CA GLU A 66 -15.74 -1.61 -3.32
C GLU A 66 -15.33 -1.00 -1.97
N ASN A 67 -15.43 -1.77 -0.88
CA ASN A 67 -15.00 -1.33 0.45
C ASN A 67 -13.50 -1.01 0.48
N MET A 68 -12.68 -1.90 -0.09
CA MET A 68 -11.24 -1.69 -0.23
C MET A 68 -10.94 -0.39 -0.99
N SER A 69 -11.66 -0.17 -2.09
CA SER A 69 -11.51 1.04 -2.91
C SER A 69 -11.89 2.31 -2.16
N ASN A 70 -12.97 2.28 -1.37
CA ASN A 70 -13.42 3.41 -0.57
C ASN A 70 -12.47 3.68 0.61
N PHE A 71 -11.99 2.63 1.27
CA PHE A 71 -10.93 2.72 2.27
C PHE A 71 -9.68 3.43 1.72
N LEU A 72 -9.18 3.00 0.56
CA LEU A 72 -8.03 3.64 -0.07
C LEU A 72 -8.28 5.13 -0.36
N LYS A 73 -9.44 5.48 -0.92
CA LYS A 73 -9.80 6.87 -1.21
C LYS A 73 -9.81 7.73 0.05
N ASP A 74 -10.42 7.24 1.13
CA ASP A 74 -10.53 7.96 2.39
C ASP A 74 -9.19 8.13 3.09
N VAL A 75 -8.37 7.07 3.14
CA VAL A 75 -7.02 7.14 3.70
C VAL A 75 -6.14 8.13 2.93
N ILE A 76 -6.18 8.09 1.59
CA ILE A 76 -5.43 9.02 0.74
C ILE A 76 -5.90 10.47 0.97
N ALA A 77 -7.21 10.69 1.06
CA ALA A 77 -7.78 12.01 1.27
C ALA A 77 -7.42 12.58 2.65
N LYS A 78 -7.52 11.76 3.70
CA LYS A 78 -7.33 12.15 5.11
C LYS A 78 -5.86 12.31 5.48
N TYR A 79 -4.98 11.42 4.99
CA TYR A 79 -3.57 11.34 5.40
C TYR A 79 -2.58 11.69 4.30
N LYS A 80 -3.00 12.46 3.31
CA LYS A 80 -2.17 12.93 2.18
C LYS A 80 -0.77 13.35 2.64
N LYS A 81 0.26 12.74 2.03
CA LYS A 81 1.71 12.94 2.32
C LYS A 81 2.19 12.47 3.71
N ARG A 82 1.34 11.88 4.55
CA ARG A 82 1.71 11.30 5.84
C ARG A 82 1.78 9.78 5.75
N LEU A 83 0.75 9.18 5.16
CA LEU A 83 0.71 7.76 4.82
C LEU A 83 1.07 7.57 3.35
N TYR A 84 1.95 6.61 3.09
CA TYR A 84 2.38 6.22 1.76
C TYR A 84 1.89 4.81 1.49
N ILE A 85 1.18 4.62 0.39
CA ILE A 85 0.89 3.29 -0.12
C ILE A 85 2.19 2.76 -0.72
N GLU A 86 2.67 1.63 -0.21
CA GLU A 86 3.90 0.99 -0.64
C GLU A 86 3.64 -0.06 -1.70
N SER A 87 2.61 -0.89 -1.51
CA SER A 87 2.21 -1.90 -2.47
C SER A 87 0.70 -2.15 -2.45
N ILE A 88 0.18 -2.65 -3.57
CA ILE A 88 -1.14 -3.28 -3.66
C ILE A 88 -0.95 -4.57 -4.44
N TYR A 89 -1.30 -5.69 -3.81
CA TYR A 89 -1.11 -7.03 -4.34
C TYR A 89 -2.47 -7.75 -4.44
N ASP A 90 -2.73 -8.36 -5.59
CA ASP A 90 -3.86 -9.27 -5.78
C ASP A 90 -3.37 -10.69 -5.50
N ILE A 91 -3.87 -11.27 -4.41
CA ILE A 91 -3.47 -12.58 -3.91
C ILE A 91 -3.97 -13.67 -4.84
N ASN A 92 -5.21 -13.57 -5.32
CA ASN A 92 -5.84 -14.58 -6.16
C ASN A 92 -5.09 -14.72 -7.50
N ARG A 93 -4.70 -13.59 -8.08
CA ARG A 93 -3.97 -13.55 -9.36
C ARG A 93 -2.45 -13.60 -9.21
N HIS A 94 -1.95 -13.65 -7.97
CA HIS A 94 -0.53 -13.59 -7.65
C HIS A 94 0.18 -12.43 -8.34
N SER A 95 -0.45 -11.24 -8.35
CA SER A 95 -0.01 -10.12 -9.16
C SER A 95 0.14 -8.83 -8.37
N LEU A 96 1.30 -8.19 -8.49
CA LEU A 96 1.58 -6.88 -7.93
C LEU A 96 0.96 -5.80 -8.82
N ILE A 97 -0.13 -5.19 -8.34
CA ILE A 97 -0.87 -4.12 -9.06
C ILE A 97 -0.09 -2.82 -8.97
N TYR A 98 0.36 -2.49 -7.75
CA TYR A 98 1.08 -1.27 -7.47
C TYR A 98 2.29 -1.54 -6.58
N ALA A 99 3.37 -0.82 -6.87
CA ALA A 99 4.57 -0.73 -6.06
C ALA A 99 5.09 0.71 -6.08
N SER A 100 5.44 1.22 -4.90
CA SER A 100 6.08 2.52 -4.74
C SER A 100 7.53 2.47 -5.23
N PRO A 101 8.17 3.64 -5.47
CA PRO A 101 9.60 3.68 -5.79
C PRO A 101 10.49 3.05 -4.72
N TYR A 102 10.09 3.15 -3.44
CA TYR A 102 10.82 2.53 -2.33
C TYR A 102 10.69 1.01 -2.41
N TYR A 103 9.47 0.49 -2.53
CA TYR A 103 9.23 -0.94 -2.66
C TYR A 103 9.98 -1.54 -3.85
N MET A 104 9.98 -0.84 -5.00
CA MET A 104 10.76 -1.24 -6.18
C MET A 104 12.29 -1.20 -5.99
N SER A 105 12.80 -0.49 -4.99
CA SER A 105 14.24 -0.40 -4.72
C SER A 105 14.76 -1.58 -3.91
N ILE A 106 13.90 -2.18 -3.09
CA ILE A 106 14.21 -3.34 -2.23
C ILE A 106 13.78 -4.67 -2.84
N MET A 107 12.92 -4.64 -3.86
CA MET A 107 12.48 -5.83 -4.60
C MET A 107 13.61 -6.48 -5.40
N GLU A 108 13.58 -7.82 -5.47
CA GLU A 108 14.52 -8.60 -6.26
C GLU A 108 14.45 -8.25 -7.75
N ARG A 109 15.58 -8.37 -8.45
CA ARG A 109 15.72 -7.92 -9.84
C ARG A 109 14.71 -8.58 -10.77
N GLU A 110 14.51 -9.90 -10.64
CA GLU A 110 13.61 -10.67 -11.49
C GLU A 110 12.15 -10.21 -11.34
N GLN A 111 11.68 -10.12 -10.08
CA GLN A 111 10.33 -9.63 -9.76
C GLN A 111 10.11 -8.19 -10.25
N LYS A 112 11.14 -7.35 -10.13
CA LYS A 112 11.11 -5.97 -10.58
C LYS A 112 10.99 -5.84 -12.09
N ASP A 113 11.73 -6.65 -12.84
CA ASP A 113 11.72 -6.59 -14.28
C ASP A 113 10.41 -7.13 -14.85
N ASP A 114 9.89 -8.22 -14.28
CA ASP A 114 8.55 -8.73 -14.59
C ASP A 114 7.44 -7.70 -14.30
N TYR A 115 7.46 -7.02 -13.14
CA TYR A 115 6.51 -5.95 -12.84
C TYR A 115 6.57 -4.79 -13.86
N LYS A 116 7.76 -4.39 -14.32
CA LYS A 116 7.90 -3.35 -15.35
C LYS A 116 7.40 -3.82 -16.71
N GLU A 117 7.63 -5.08 -17.06
CA GLU A 117 7.18 -5.66 -18.32
C GLU A 117 5.65 -5.69 -18.37
N ARG A 118 5.00 -6.21 -17.32
CA ARG A 118 3.53 -6.19 -17.19
C ARG A 118 2.94 -4.79 -17.32
N ARG A 119 3.63 -3.78 -16.78
CA ARG A 119 3.27 -2.36 -16.94
C ARG A 119 3.39 -1.86 -18.37
N THR A 120 4.47 -2.22 -19.05
CA THR A 120 4.73 -1.77 -20.42
C THR A 120 3.74 -2.40 -21.39
N ASN A 121 3.42 -3.68 -21.18
CA ASN A 121 2.54 -4.47 -22.03
C ASN A 121 1.05 -4.24 -21.76
N ARG A 122 0.69 -3.37 -20.80
CA ARG A 122 -0.70 -3.08 -20.43
C ARG A 122 -1.51 -4.32 -20.04
N SER A 123 -0.84 -5.31 -19.45
CA SER A 123 -1.42 -6.61 -19.11
C SER A 123 -2.27 -6.60 -17.82
N PHE A 124 -2.85 -5.45 -17.48
CA PHE A 124 -3.66 -5.27 -16.27
C PHE A 124 -5.13 -5.55 -16.55
N SER A 125 -5.84 -6.04 -15.54
CA SER A 125 -7.30 -6.13 -15.61
C SER A 125 -7.95 -4.75 -15.48
N GLU A 126 -9.23 -4.65 -15.85
CA GLU A 126 -10.01 -3.42 -15.68
C GLU A 126 -10.01 -2.94 -14.22
N THR A 127 -10.08 -3.88 -13.28
CA THR A 127 -10.04 -3.64 -11.83
C THR A 127 -8.71 -3.01 -11.40
N ASP A 128 -7.59 -3.51 -11.92
CA ASP A 128 -6.26 -2.97 -11.64
C ASP A 128 -6.11 -1.57 -12.22
N TYR A 129 -6.63 -1.35 -13.43
CA TYR A 129 -6.67 -0.02 -14.06
C TYR A 129 -7.47 0.98 -13.23
N PHE A 130 -8.61 0.57 -12.66
CA PHE A 130 -9.40 1.40 -11.78
C PHE A 130 -8.60 1.83 -10.54
N ILE A 131 -7.92 0.88 -9.88
CA ILE A 131 -7.06 1.21 -8.72
C ILE A 131 -5.95 2.21 -9.14
N LEU A 132 -5.24 1.93 -10.23
CA LEU A 132 -4.09 2.73 -10.64
C LEU A 132 -4.48 4.16 -11.08
N ARG A 133 -5.55 4.30 -11.86
CA ARG A 133 -5.95 5.57 -12.46
C ARG A 133 -6.91 6.37 -11.58
N GLU A 134 -7.96 5.74 -11.08
CA GLU A 134 -9.02 6.47 -10.37
C GLU A 134 -8.67 6.69 -8.89
N ILE A 135 -8.03 5.71 -8.25
CA ILE A 135 -7.68 5.81 -6.82
C ILE A 135 -6.31 6.48 -6.66
N LEU A 136 -5.26 5.90 -7.26
CA LEU A 136 -3.89 6.36 -7.08
C LEU A 136 -3.51 7.55 -7.98
N LYS A 137 -4.39 7.94 -8.93
CA LYS A 137 -4.19 9.06 -9.87
C LYS A 137 -2.84 9.00 -10.57
N LYS A 138 -2.45 7.79 -10.98
CA LYS A 138 -1.21 7.60 -11.73
C LYS A 138 -1.50 7.65 -13.23
N ASN A 139 -0.81 8.54 -13.92
CA ASN A 139 -0.86 8.63 -15.37
C ASN A 139 -0.01 7.48 -15.94
N TYR A 140 -0.67 6.42 -16.39
CA TYR A 140 -0.08 5.30 -17.15
C TYR A 140 -0.85 5.11 -18.45
#